data_AF-A0A9E1PD86-F1
#
_entry.id   AF-A0A9E1PD86-F1
#
_cell.length_a   1.000
_cell.length_b   1.000
_cell.length_c   1.000
_cell.angle_alpha   90.00
_cell.angle_beta   90.00
_cell.angle_gamma   90.00
#
_symmetry.space_group_name_H-M   'P 1'
#
loop_
_entity.id
_entity.type
_entity.pdbx_description
1 polymer ?
#
loop_
_entity_poly.entity_id
_entity_poly.type
_entity_poly.pdbx_seq_one_letter_code
_entity_poly.pdbx_strand_id
1 'polypeptide(L)'
;LLISSDLTTGFENRLYANSRWRWAIGVELYRFPTMPLRMGFAWEGMDRTELGLGVGFHGGPVMIDFGFSFRNGMWIHSMKGLNLSLGFTMTSFKGRKDNKDDLKNGPSPIPQESLSSEDKK
;
A
#
# COMPACT_ATOMS: atom_id res chain seq x y z
N LEU A 1 -5.26 -3.94 9.49
CA LEU A 1 -4.60 -2.64 9.69
C LEU A 1 -3.17 -2.84 9.26
N LEU A 2 -2.69 -2.06 8.29
CA LEU A 2 -1.30 -2.08 7.84
C LEU A 2 -0.72 -0.69 8.05
N ILE A 3 0.47 -0.62 8.63
CA ILE A 3 1.19 0.63 8.87
C ILE A 3 2.55 0.47 8.21
N SER A 4 2.98 1.49 7.48
CA SER A 4 4.29 1.57 6.84
C SER A 4 4.90 2.93 7.13
N SER A 5 6.20 2.98 7.38
CA SER A 5 6.96 4.22 7.52
C SER A 5 8.27 4.08 6.77
N ASP A 6 8.70 5.17 6.16
CA ASP A 6 9.97 5.26 5.44
C ASP A 6 10.64 6.61 5.71
N LEU A 7 11.98 6.63 5.69
CA LEU A 7 12.79 7.83 5.80
C LEU A 7 13.83 7.82 4.69
N THR A 8 13.67 8.71 3.73
CA THR A 8 14.60 8.90 2.61
C THR A 8 15.36 10.20 2.82
N THR A 9 16.66 10.25 2.49
CA THR A 9 17.45 11.47 2.46
C THR A 9 18.42 11.45 1.28
N GLY A 10 18.71 12.62 0.71
CA GLY A 10 19.70 12.79 -0.35
C GLY A 10 20.88 13.64 0.10
N PHE A 11 22.05 13.47 -0.52
CA PHE A 11 23.23 14.29 -0.26
C PHE A 11 23.47 15.37 -1.31
N GLU A 12 22.91 15.22 -2.52
CA GLU A 12 23.14 16.15 -3.64
C GLU A 12 21.82 16.64 -4.26
N ASN A 13 21.78 17.91 -4.66
CA ASN A 13 20.64 18.59 -5.29
C ASN A 13 20.75 18.51 -6.83
N ARG A 14 20.79 17.31 -7.39
CA ARG A 14 20.96 17.11 -8.85
C ARG A 14 20.02 16.04 -9.38
N LEU A 15 19.47 16.25 -10.59
CA LEU A 15 18.62 15.29 -11.31
C LEU A 15 17.38 14.82 -10.51
N TYR A 16 16.57 15.75 -9.98
CA TYR A 16 15.41 15.46 -9.12
C TYR A 16 15.73 14.82 -7.75
N ALA A 17 17.00 14.54 -7.44
CA ALA A 17 17.41 14.28 -6.07
C ALA A 17 17.38 15.60 -5.30
N ASN A 18 16.65 15.62 -4.18
CA ASN A 18 16.69 16.73 -3.24
C ASN A 18 17.57 16.32 -2.06
N SER A 19 18.51 17.17 -1.63
CA SER A 19 19.32 16.98 -0.42
C SER A 19 18.50 17.06 0.89
N ARG A 20 17.18 16.93 0.80
CA ARG A 20 16.25 17.11 1.92
C ARG A 20 15.81 15.74 2.39
N TRP A 21 15.74 15.55 3.70
CA TRP A 21 15.12 14.38 4.29
C TRP A 21 13.61 14.41 3.99
N ARG A 22 13.03 13.25 3.73
CA ARG A 22 11.60 13.01 3.59
C ARG A 22 11.24 11.83 4.47
N TRP A 23 10.48 12.09 5.51
CA TRP A 23 9.84 11.06 6.33
C TRP A 23 8.42 10.86 5.82
N ALA A 24 8.02 9.62 5.54
CA ALA A 24 6.67 9.28 5.13
C ALA A 24 6.11 8.17 6.02
N ILE A 25 4.84 8.29 6.38
CA ILE A 25 4.08 7.29 7.11
C ILE A 25 2.73 7.07 6.43
N GLY A 26 2.36 5.81 6.23
CA GLY A 26 1.13 5.39 5.59
C GLY A 26 0.39 4.39 6.47
N VAL A 27 -0.93 4.51 6.50
CA VAL A 27 -1.83 3.60 7.20
C VAL A 27 -2.92 3.15 6.24
N GLU A 28 -3.08 1.83 6.12
CA GLU A 28 -4.17 1.20 5.37
C GLU A 28 -5.11 0.44 6.32
N LEU A 29 -6.36 0.89 6.35
CA LEU A 29 -7.43 0.35 7.16
C LEU A 29 -8.30 -0.58 6.33
N TYR A 30 -8.09 -1.89 6.50
CA TYR A 30 -8.94 -2.96 5.94
C TYR A 30 -10.18 -3.27 6.78
N ARG A 31 -10.78 -2.28 7.47
CA ARG A 31 -11.95 -2.54 8.34
C ARG A 31 -13.13 -3.09 7.53
N PHE A 32 -13.26 -2.65 6.28
CA PHE A 32 -14.24 -3.16 5.32
C PHE A 32 -13.49 -3.74 4.11
N PRO A 33 -13.60 -5.06 3.82
CA PRO A 33 -12.86 -5.69 2.72
C PRO A 33 -13.27 -5.14 1.35
N THR A 34 -14.50 -4.64 1.23
CA THR A 34 -15.01 -3.98 0.01
C THR A 34 -14.49 -2.55 -0.14
N MET A 35 -14.01 -1.90 0.93
CA MET A 35 -13.60 -0.50 0.90
C MET A 35 -12.36 -0.23 1.77
N PRO A 36 -11.13 -0.49 1.27
CA PRO A 36 -9.93 -0.14 2.01
C PRO A 36 -9.77 1.38 2.06
N LEU A 37 -9.57 1.92 3.27
CA LEU A 37 -9.24 3.33 3.49
C LEU A 37 -7.74 3.47 3.67
N ARG A 38 -7.13 4.42 2.95
CA ARG A 38 -5.69 4.72 3.00
C ARG A 38 -5.49 6.15 3.46
N MET A 39 -4.54 6.34 4.35
CA MET A 39 -4.12 7.65 4.81
C MET A 39 -2.61 7.69 4.78
N GLY A 40 -2.04 8.79 4.33
CA GLY A 40 -0.60 8.99 4.23
C GLY A 40 -0.21 10.37 4.70
N PHE A 41 0.92 10.48 5.36
CA PHE A 41 1.55 11.73 5.71
C PHE A 41 3.00 11.67 5.30
N ALA A 42 3.47 12.68 4.58
CA ALA A 42 4.88 12.84 4.26
C ALA A 42 5.34 14.23 4.69
N TRP A 43 6.52 14.28 5.29
CA TRP A 43 7.19 15.49 5.73
C TRP A 43 8.58 15.53 5.12
N GLU A 44 8.80 16.50 4.25
CA GLU A 44 10.05 16.74 3.56
C GLU A 44 10.69 18.08 3.97
N GLY A 45 11.84 18.00 4.65
CA GLY A 45 12.54 19.17 5.19
C GLY A 45 11.67 20.01 6.14
N MET A 46 11.85 21.33 6.16
CA MET A 46 11.02 22.22 7.00
C MET A 46 9.68 22.61 6.37
N ASP A 47 9.61 22.71 5.03
CA ASP A 47 8.54 23.51 4.37
C ASP A 47 7.55 22.72 3.53
N ARG A 48 7.73 21.40 3.41
CA ARG A 48 6.91 20.56 2.53
C ARG A 48 6.28 19.42 3.31
N THR A 49 5.03 19.60 3.71
CA THR A 49 4.20 18.53 4.23
C THR A 49 3.15 18.14 3.20
N GLU A 50 2.89 16.84 3.09
CA GLU A 50 1.90 16.27 2.21
C GLU A 50 0.99 15.35 3.03
N LEU A 51 -0.32 15.52 2.90
CA LEU A 51 -1.32 14.66 3.54
C LEU A 51 -2.17 14.04 2.46
N GLY A 52 -2.13 12.71 2.37
CA GLY A 52 -2.86 11.91 1.40
C GLY A 52 -3.99 11.13 2.06
N LEU A 53 -5.12 11.06 1.39
CA LEU A 53 -6.26 10.22 1.73
C LEU A 53 -6.66 9.45 0.47
N GLY A 54 -7.06 8.20 0.64
CA GLY A 54 -7.52 7.38 -0.47
C GLY A 54 -8.55 6.36 -0.03
N VAL A 55 -9.46 6.04 -0.92
CA VAL A 55 -10.49 5.03 -0.73
C VAL A 55 -10.46 4.09 -1.92
N GLY A 56 -10.45 2.80 -1.67
CA GLY A 56 -10.67 1.78 -2.70
C GLY A 56 -12.09 1.27 -2.64
N PHE A 57 -12.62 0.78 -3.75
CA PHE A 57 -13.85 0.00 -3.85
C PHE A 57 -13.53 -1.30 -4.58
N HIS A 58 -13.74 -2.42 -3.90
CA HIS A 58 -13.44 -3.77 -4.39
C HIS A 58 -14.75 -4.50 -4.66
N GLY A 59 -15.21 -4.46 -5.91
CA GLY A 59 -16.47 -5.05 -6.35
C GLY A 59 -16.24 -6.16 -7.37
N GLY A 60 -16.17 -7.42 -6.92
CA GLY A 60 -16.00 -8.57 -7.79
C GLY A 60 -14.70 -8.50 -8.62
N PRO A 61 -14.78 -8.49 -9.97
CA PRO A 61 -13.60 -8.44 -10.83
C PRO A 61 -13.02 -7.03 -11.02
N VAL A 62 -13.67 -6.00 -10.48
CA VAL A 62 -13.31 -4.59 -10.66
C VAL A 62 -12.88 -3.97 -9.33
N MET A 63 -11.77 -3.25 -9.38
CA MET A 63 -11.26 -2.42 -8.31
C MET A 63 -11.16 -0.97 -8.79
N ILE A 64 -11.74 -0.05 -8.01
CA ILE A 64 -11.68 1.39 -8.26
C ILE A 64 -10.98 2.02 -7.06
N ASP A 65 -9.88 2.71 -7.27
CA ASP A 65 -9.16 3.42 -6.23
C ASP A 65 -9.23 4.93 -6.50
N PHE A 66 -9.71 5.69 -5.53
CA PHE A 66 -9.68 7.15 -5.55
C PHE A 66 -8.72 7.65 -4.49
N GLY A 67 -7.74 8.45 -4.88
CA GLY A 67 -6.80 9.10 -3.98
C GLY A 67 -6.84 10.61 -4.16
N PHE A 68 -6.69 11.34 -3.07
CA PHE A 68 -6.37 12.75 -3.10
C PHE A 68 -5.28 13.08 -2.10
N SER A 69 -4.41 14.03 -2.43
CA SER A 69 -3.39 14.51 -1.49
C SER A 69 -3.24 16.03 -1.54
N PHE A 70 -3.04 16.60 -0.37
CA PHE A 70 -2.70 18.00 -0.18
C PHE A 70 -1.20 18.16 -0.32
N ARG A 71 -0.78 19.10 -1.17
CA ARG A 71 0.63 19.37 -1.43
C ARG A 71 1.07 20.62 -0.71
N ASN A 72 2.22 20.55 -0.05
CA ASN A 72 2.85 21.68 0.63
C ASN A 72 1.98 22.31 1.73
N GLY A 73 1.20 21.49 2.45
CA GLY A 73 0.37 21.94 3.56
C GLY A 73 -0.47 20.82 4.14
N MET A 74 -0.76 20.91 5.45
CA MET A 74 -1.55 19.93 6.21
C MET A 74 -3.04 20.28 6.27
N TRP A 75 -3.44 21.46 5.79
CA TRP A 75 -4.80 21.99 5.88
C TRP A 75 -5.21 22.71 4.59
N ILE A 76 -6.51 22.78 4.31
CA ILE A 76 -7.16 23.52 3.21
C ILE A 76 -6.64 24.96 3.00
N HIS A 77 -6.15 25.59 4.07
CA HIS A 77 -5.75 26.99 4.09
C HIS A 77 -4.24 27.18 3.90
N SER A 78 -3.45 26.14 4.18
CA SER A 78 -1.99 26.15 4.04
C SER A 78 -1.52 25.41 2.78
N MET A 79 -2.37 24.61 2.16
CA MET A 79 -2.02 23.85 0.96
C MET A 79 -1.72 24.77 -0.21
N LYS A 80 -0.66 24.44 -0.94
CA LYS A 80 -0.30 25.13 -2.19
C LYS A 80 -0.84 24.42 -3.43
N GLY A 81 -1.33 23.20 -3.27
CA GLY A 81 -1.92 22.44 -4.36
C GLY A 81 -2.60 21.16 -3.89
N LEU A 82 -3.27 20.50 -4.82
CA LEU A 82 -4.03 19.28 -4.60
C LEU A 82 -3.68 18.30 -5.73
N ASN A 83 -3.37 17.06 -5.38
CA ASN A 83 -3.21 15.97 -6.34
C ASN A 83 -4.44 15.05 -6.26
N LEU A 84 -5.00 14.69 -7.39
CA LEU A 84 -6.09 13.72 -7.52
C LEU A 84 -5.59 12.53 -8.31
N SER A 85 -5.88 11.32 -7.82
CA SER A 85 -5.59 10.07 -8.51
C SER A 85 -6.84 9.21 -8.59
N LEU A 86 -7.08 8.64 -9.76
CA LEU A 86 -8.15 7.70 -10.04
C LEU A 86 -7.51 6.48 -10.70
N GLY A 87 -7.64 5.34 -10.06
CA GLY A 87 -7.17 4.04 -10.53
C GLY A 87 -8.35 3.15 -10.86
N PHE A 88 -8.31 2.51 -12.02
CA PHE A 88 -9.23 1.44 -12.38
C PHE A 88 -8.43 0.19 -12.68
N THR A 89 -8.72 -0.88 -11.94
CA THR A 89 -8.03 -2.16 -12.07
C THR A 89 -9.05 -3.27 -12.28
N MET A 90 -8.92 -4.03 -13.36
CA MET A 90 -9.76 -5.20 -13.62
C MET A 90 -8.92 -6.47 -13.46
N THR A 91 -9.28 -7.33 -12.51
CA THR A 91 -8.47 -8.50 -12.15
C THR A 91 -8.75 -9.72 -13.01
N SER A 92 -9.99 -10.04 -13.38
CA SER A 92 -10.34 -11.15 -14.29
C SER A 92 -11.86 -11.25 -14.48
N PHE A 93 -12.36 -11.63 -15.66
CA PHE A 93 -13.79 -11.95 -15.87
C PHE A 93 -14.25 -13.20 -15.10
N LYS A 94 -13.33 -14.03 -14.62
CA LYS A 94 -13.62 -15.18 -13.77
C LYS A 94 -13.53 -14.72 -12.33
N GLY A 95 -14.69 -14.49 -11.72
CA GLY A 95 -14.81 -14.00 -10.34
C GLY A 95 -13.87 -14.72 -9.38
N ARG A 96 -13.30 -13.95 -8.46
CA ARG A 96 -12.40 -14.43 -7.40
C ARG A 96 -13.17 -15.46 -6.56
N LYS A 97 -13.00 -16.75 -6.87
CA LYS A 97 -13.40 -17.82 -5.95
C LYS A 97 -12.47 -17.71 -4.75
N ASP A 98 -13.03 -17.50 -3.57
CA ASP A 98 -12.32 -17.70 -2.31
C ASP A 98 -11.91 -19.18 -2.23
N ASN A 99 -10.75 -19.52 -2.78
CA ASN A 99 -10.09 -20.77 -2.47
C ASN A 99 -9.61 -20.66 -1.02
N LYS A 100 -10.44 -21.14 -0.10
CA LYS A 100 -10.05 -21.44 1.29
C LYS A 100 -9.01 -22.57 1.38
N ASP A 101 -8.59 -23.13 0.25
CA ASP A 101 -7.75 -24.33 0.17
C ASP A 101 -6.24 -24.03 0.01
N ASP A 102 -5.84 -22.78 -0.29
CA ASP A 102 -4.43 -22.43 -0.54
C ASP A 102 -3.60 -22.19 0.74
N LEU A 103 -4.20 -22.31 1.94
CA LEU A 103 -3.47 -22.23 3.21
C LEU A 103 -2.63 -23.48 3.52
N LYS A 104 -2.80 -24.59 2.78
CA LYS A 104 -2.03 -25.83 2.99
C LYS A 104 -0.81 -26.00 2.08
N ASN A 105 -0.71 -25.25 0.99
CA ASN A 105 0.37 -25.39 0.01
C ASN A 105 1.10 -24.07 -0.22
N GLY A 106 1.59 -23.47 0.87
CA GLY A 106 2.64 -22.47 0.75
C GLY A 106 3.93 -23.09 0.18
N PRO A 107 4.84 -22.30 -0.42
CA PRO A 107 6.10 -22.80 -0.98
C PRO A 107 7.12 -23.19 0.11
N SER A 108 6.69 -23.27 1.36
CA SER A 108 7.51 -23.70 2.48
C SER A 108 7.86 -25.17 2.30
N PRO A 109 9.15 -25.54 2.31
CA PRO A 109 9.53 -26.94 2.32
C PRO A 109 8.84 -27.64 3.50
N ILE A 110 8.20 -28.76 3.22
CA ILE A 110 7.61 -29.63 4.23
C ILE A 110 8.77 -30.12 5.11
N PRO A 111 8.73 -29.97 6.45
CA PRO A 111 9.79 -30.49 7.31
C PRO A 111 10.00 -31.99 7.07
N GLN A 112 11.24 -32.41 6.86
CA GLN A 112 11.61 -33.80 6.52
C GLN A 112 11.29 -34.85 7.60
N GLU A 113 10.74 -34.46 8.75
CA GLU A 113 10.37 -35.37 9.84
C GLU A 113 9.07 -36.17 9.62
N SER A 114 8.30 -35.89 8.55
CA SER A 114 7.08 -36.67 8.25
C SER A 114 7.27 -37.84 7.29
N LEU A 115 8.51 -38.18 6.90
CA LEU A 115 8.81 -39.43 6.18
C LEU A 115 8.99 -40.58 7.18
N SER A 116 7.90 -40.97 7.83
CA SER A 116 7.84 -42.22 8.59
C SER A 116 7.65 -43.38 7.61
N SER A 117 8.75 -44.07 7.31
CA SER A 117 8.82 -45.54 7.27
C SER A 117 7.73 -46.29 6.46
N GLU A 118 7.63 -46.09 5.15
CA GLU A 118 6.85 -47.01 4.30
C GLU A 118 7.51 -47.43 2.97
N ASP A 119 8.75 -47.01 2.69
CA ASP A 119 9.52 -47.45 1.50
C ASP A 119 10.79 -48.26 1.86
N LYS A 120 10.64 -49.23 2.76
CA LYS A 120 11.58 -50.36 2.86
C LYS A 120 10.82 -51.68 2.88
N LYS A 121 10.41 -52.14 1.71
CA LYS A 121 10.34 -53.58 1.43
C LYS A 121 10.43 -53.89 -0.06
#